data_AF-A0A1J5GWJ6-F1
#
_entry.id   AF-A0A1J5GWJ6-F1
#
_cell.length_a   1.000
_cell.length_b   1.000
_cell.length_c   1.000
_cell.angle_alpha   90.00
_cell.angle_beta   90.00
_cell.angle_gamma   90.00
#
_symmetry.space_group_name_H-M   'P 1'
#
loop_
_entity.id
_entity.type
_entity.pdbx_description
1 polymer ?
#
loop_
_entity_poly.entity_id
_entity_poly.type
_entity_poly.pdbx_seq_one_letter_code
_entity_poly.pdbx_strand_id
1 'polypeptide(L)'
;MKEIPLVIIKNMVALATSGFGVVVALAWNEAIKTAVQTYIDPILGKNSGVVSLFIYAIIMTLLAVLVTMQLAKMQKTLEEVNESIKKKAKK
;
A
#
# COMPACT_ATOMS: atom_id res chain seq x y z
N MET A 1 -4.09 24.44 26.29
CA MET A 1 -2.66 24.36 25.90
C MET A 1 -2.20 22.99 25.36
N LYS A 2 -2.90 21.86 25.62
CA LYS A 2 -2.52 20.54 25.06
C LYS A 2 -2.86 20.31 23.58
N GLU A 3 -3.68 21.16 22.96
CA GLU A 3 -4.18 20.90 21.58
C GLU A 3 -3.17 21.26 20.48
N ILE A 4 -2.40 22.34 20.65
CA ILE A 4 -1.35 22.76 19.69
C ILE A 4 -0.31 21.65 19.43
N PRO A 5 0.28 21.00 20.45
CA PRO A 5 1.27 19.94 20.21
C PRO A 5 0.67 18.69 19.54
N LEU A 6 -0.59 18.35 19.83
CA LEU A 6 -1.26 17.21 19.19
C LEU A 6 -1.46 17.44 17.69
N VAL A 7 -1.88 18.63 17.29
CA VAL A 7 -2.08 18.99 15.88
C VAL A 7 -0.76 18.94 15.11
N ILE A 8 0.33 19.45 15.69
CA ILE A 8 1.65 19.41 15.07
C ILE A 8 2.10 17.96 14.84
N ILE A 9 2.01 17.09 15.87
CA ILE A 9 2.40 15.69 15.75
C ILE A 9 1.57 14.96 14.68
N LYS A 10 0.25 15.17 14.65
CA LYS A 10 -0.62 14.59 13.62
C LYS A 10 -0.19 15.00 12.21
N ASN A 11 0.11 16.29 12.01
CA ASN A 11 0.56 16.79 10.72
C ASN A 11 1.94 16.21 10.34
N MET A 12 2.87 16.10 11.29
CA MET A 12 4.17 15.47 11.05
C MET A 12 4.04 14.01 10.64
N VAL A 13 3.18 13.24 11.31
CA VAL A 13 2.88 11.84 10.94
C VAL A 13 2.28 11.78 9.54
N ALA A 14 1.28 12.61 9.23
CA ALA A 14 0.65 12.63 7.91
C ALA A 14 1.65 12.96 6.80
N LEU A 15 2.50 13.98 7.00
CA LEU A 15 3.54 14.36 6.05
C LEU A 15 4.59 13.24 5.87
N ALA A 16 5.05 12.65 6.97
CA ALA A 16 6.00 11.54 6.94
C ALA A 16 5.42 10.32 6.23
N THR A 17 4.22 9.88 6.59
CA THR A 17 3.55 8.73 5.96
C THR A 17 3.30 8.98 4.48
N SER A 18 2.91 10.20 4.08
CA SER A 18 2.70 10.54 2.67
C SER A 18 4.01 10.54 1.88
N GLY A 19 5.06 11.16 2.41
CA GLY A 19 6.38 11.20 1.79
C GLY A 19 7.01 9.80 1.67
N PHE A 20 7.00 9.02 2.75
CA PHE A 20 7.50 7.65 2.73
C PHE A 20 6.64 6.72 1.85
N GLY A 21 5.33 6.96 1.74
CA GLY A 21 4.47 6.20 0.84
C GLY A 21 4.97 6.21 -0.60
N VAL A 22 5.42 7.38 -1.09
CA VAL A 22 6.00 7.52 -2.44
C VAL A 22 7.32 6.75 -2.55
N VAL A 23 8.21 6.90 -1.57
CA VAL A 23 9.52 6.21 -1.55
C VAL A 23 9.33 4.69 -1.55
N VAL A 24 8.40 4.18 -0.71
CA VAL A 24 8.07 2.75 -0.62
C VAL A 24 7.49 2.25 -1.95
N ALA A 25 6.59 3.00 -2.58
CA ALA A 25 6.02 2.63 -3.87
C ALA A 25 7.10 2.48 -4.95
N LEU A 26 8.05 3.43 -5.01
CA LEU A 26 9.17 3.37 -5.95
C LEU A 26 10.12 2.20 -5.66
N ALA A 27 10.45 1.98 -4.39
CA ALA A 27 11.34 0.89 -3.96
C ALA A 27 10.76 -0.49 -4.32
N TRP A 28 9.47 -0.73 -4.09
CA TRP A 28 8.81 -1.97 -4.47
C TRP A 28 8.72 -2.15 -5.99
N ASN A 29 8.41 -1.10 -6.73
CA ASN A 29 8.42 -1.14 -8.20
C ASN A 29 9.79 -1.59 -8.74
N GLU A 30 10.88 -1.00 -8.26
CA GLU A 30 12.23 -1.38 -8.70
C GLU A 30 12.67 -2.76 -8.20
N ALA A 31 12.31 -3.12 -6.97
CA ALA A 31 12.61 -4.45 -6.43
C ALA A 31 11.94 -5.57 -7.25
N ILE A 32 10.66 -5.42 -7.59
CA ILE A 32 9.92 -6.43 -8.37
C ILE A 32 10.47 -6.49 -9.80
N LYS A 33 10.72 -5.35 -10.45
CA LYS A 33 11.35 -5.35 -11.79
C LYS A 33 12.69 -6.08 -11.79
N THR A 34 13.56 -5.75 -10.84
CA THR A 34 14.89 -6.37 -10.72
C THR A 34 14.77 -7.86 -10.43
N ALA A 35 13.85 -8.26 -9.57
CA ALA A 35 13.59 -9.67 -9.28
C ALA A 35 13.11 -10.42 -10.53
N VAL A 36 12.19 -9.85 -11.30
CA VAL A 36 11.74 -10.46 -12.57
C VAL A 36 12.92 -10.57 -13.54
N GLN A 37 13.69 -9.49 -13.74
CA GLN A 37 14.85 -9.51 -14.64
C GLN A 37 15.93 -10.51 -14.21
N THR A 38 16.17 -10.65 -12.91
CA THR A 38 17.26 -11.50 -12.39
C THR A 38 16.86 -12.97 -12.32
N TYR A 39 15.61 -13.26 -11.92
CA TYR A 39 15.17 -14.63 -11.63
C TYR A 39 14.27 -15.22 -12.73
N ILE A 40 13.57 -14.40 -13.50
CA ILE A 40 12.58 -14.87 -14.48
C ILE A 40 13.13 -14.79 -15.91
N ASP A 41 13.79 -13.70 -16.30
CA ASP A 41 14.33 -13.54 -17.67
C ASP A 41 15.30 -14.65 -18.10
N PRO A 42 16.24 -15.12 -17.25
CA PRO A 42 17.18 -16.18 -17.64
C PRO A 42 16.48 -17.52 -17.91
N ILE A 43 15.35 -17.77 -17.24
CA ILE A 43 14.55 -19.01 -17.41
C ILE A 43 13.82 -18.98 -18.75
N LEU A 44 13.39 -17.80 -19.21
CA LEU A 44 12.59 -17.63 -20.42
C LEU A 44 13.43 -17.37 -21.68
N GLY A 45 14.74 -17.18 -21.56
CA GLY A 45 15.66 -16.95 -22.69
C GLY A 45 15.74 -15.50 -23.19
N LYS A 46 16.82 -15.18 -23.91
CA LYS A 46 17.28 -13.81 -24.26
C LYS A 46 16.29 -12.91 -25.03
N ASN A 47 15.20 -13.44 -25.58
CA ASN A 47 14.20 -12.66 -26.35
C ASN A 47 12.88 -12.44 -25.59
N SER A 48 12.82 -12.75 -24.29
CA SER A 48 11.57 -12.78 -23.52
C SER A 48 11.24 -11.50 -22.75
N GLY A 49 11.85 -10.35 -23.10
CA GLY A 49 11.64 -9.07 -22.40
C GLY A 49 10.18 -8.58 -22.35
N VAL A 50 9.32 -9.04 -23.27
CA VAL A 50 7.87 -8.78 -23.20
C VAL A 50 7.18 -9.66 -22.17
N VAL A 51 7.56 -10.94 -22.08
CA VAL A 51 6.97 -11.90 -21.14
C VAL A 51 7.29 -11.50 -19.70
N SER A 52 8.48 -10.96 -19.45
CA SER A 52 8.87 -10.46 -18.14
C SER A 52 8.03 -9.25 -17.69
N LEU A 53 7.75 -8.32 -18.60
CA LEU A 53 6.82 -7.20 -18.34
C LEU A 53 5.40 -7.68 -18.03
N PHE A 54 4.92 -8.73 -18.71
CA PHE A 54 3.62 -9.33 -18.41
C PHE A 54 3.59 -9.97 -17.02
N ILE A 55 4.65 -10.67 -16.61
CA ILE A 55 4.75 -11.27 -15.27
C ILE A 55 4.77 -10.17 -14.20
N TYR A 56 5.57 -9.12 -14.40
CA TYR A 56 5.58 -7.94 -13.54
C TYR A 56 4.16 -7.34 -13.38
N ALA A 57 3.44 -7.13 -14.49
CA ALA A 57 2.09 -6.56 -14.47
C ALA A 57 1.08 -7.44 -13.71
N ILE A 58 1.14 -8.77 -13.89
CA ILE A 58 0.26 -9.71 -13.18
C ILE A 58 0.55 -9.67 -11.67
N ILE A 59 1.81 -9.73 -11.27
CA ILE A 59 2.22 -9.68 -9.85
C ILE A 59 1.72 -8.38 -9.20
N MET A 60 1.95 -7.24 -9.85
CA MET A 60 1.49 -5.94 -9.33
C MET A 60 -0.03 -5.83 -9.23
N THR A 61 -0.76 -6.40 -10.19
CA THR A 61 -2.22 -6.41 -10.16
C THR A 61 -2.74 -7.25 -8.99
N LEU A 62 -2.17 -8.44 -8.78
CA LEU A 62 -2.55 -9.29 -7.65
C LEU A 62 -2.25 -8.60 -6.31
N LEU A 63 -1.06 -8.01 -6.16
CA LEU A 63 -0.71 -7.23 -4.97
C LEU A 63 -1.67 -6.07 -4.73
N ALA A 64 -2.01 -5.31 -5.77
CA ALA A 64 -2.96 -4.21 -5.67
C ALA A 64 -4.34 -4.68 -5.20
N VAL A 65 -4.87 -5.77 -5.77
CA VAL A 65 -6.15 -6.35 -5.35
C VAL A 65 -6.09 -6.82 -3.89
N LEU A 66 -5.03 -7.52 -3.49
CA LEU A 66 -4.88 -8.01 -2.11
C LEU A 66 -4.81 -6.86 -1.09
N VAL A 67 -4.05 -5.80 -1.39
CA VAL A 67 -3.93 -4.62 -0.52
C VAL A 67 -5.25 -3.88 -0.45
N THR A 68 -5.90 -3.62 -1.60
CA THR A 68 -7.18 -2.90 -1.63
C THR A 68 -8.29 -3.64 -0.90
N MET A 69 -8.37 -4.96 -1.02
CA MET A 69 -9.33 -5.76 -0.24
C MET A 69 -9.08 -5.69 1.28
N GLN A 70 -7.81 -5.72 1.71
CA GLN A 70 -7.47 -5.58 3.13
C GLN A 70 -7.84 -4.20 3.67
N LEU A 71 -7.57 -3.14 2.90
CA LEU A 71 -7.95 -1.78 3.24
C LEU A 71 -9.47 -1.62 3.32
N ALA A 72 -10.22 -2.18 2.37
CA ALA A 72 -11.68 -2.16 2.39
C ALA A 72 -12.27 -2.86 3.63
N LYS A 73 -11.68 -3.99 4.03
CA LYS A 73 -12.07 -4.69 5.27
C LYS A 73 -11.79 -3.83 6.51
N MET A 74 -10.62 -3.18 6.56
CA MET A 74 -10.27 -2.31 7.67
C MET A 74 -11.20 -1.09 7.77
N GLN A 75 -11.54 -0.48 6.63
CA GLN A 75 -12.49 0.63 6.58
C GLN A 75 -13.84 0.24 7.18
N LYS A 76 -14.41 -0.90 6.75
CA LYS A 76 -15.69 -1.40 7.27
C LYS A 76 -15.65 -1.60 8.79
N THR A 77 -14.60 -2.22 9.32
CA THR A 77 -14.45 -2.42 10.77
C THR A 77 -14.41 -1.09 11.52
N LEU A 78 -13.71 -0.08 11.00
CA LEU A 78 -13.63 1.24 11.64
C LEU A 78 -14.98 1.98 11.61
N GLU A 79 -15.75 1.85 10.53
CA GLU A 79 -17.11 2.40 10.42
C GLU A 79 -18.05 1.77 11.46
N GLU A 80 -18.05 0.44 11.59
CA GLU A 80 -18.86 -0.29 12.58
C GLU A 80 -18.50 0.12 14.03
N VAL A 81 -17.21 0.26 14.35
CA VAL A 81 -16.74 0.73 15.66
C VAL A 81 -17.24 2.15 15.93
N ASN A 82 -17.12 3.06 14.97
CA ASN A 82 -17.57 4.44 15.11
C ASN A 82 -19.10 4.54 15.33
N GLU A 83 -19.88 3.73 14.62
CA GLU A 83 -21.33 3.65 14.86
C GLU A 83 -21.68 3.15 16.25
N SER A 84 -20.96 2.15 16.76
CA SER A 84 -21.17 1.62 18.11
C SER A 84 -20.88 2.65 19.20
N ILE A 85 -19.84 3.48 19.02
CA ILE A 85 -19.49 4.57 19.93
C ILE A 85 -20.58 5.64 19.92
N LYS A 86 -21.06 6.05 18.73
CA LYS A 86 -22.15 7.03 18.60
C LYS A 86 -23.45 6.54 19.27
N LYS A 87 -23.80 5.26 19.11
CA LYS A 87 -24.99 4.66 19.76
C LYS A 87 -24.86 4.67 21.28
N LYS A 88 -23.68 4.37 21.83
CA LYS A 88 -23.42 4.44 23.28
C LYS A 88 -23.48 5.86 23.83
N ALA A 89 -22.98 6.85 23.08
CA ALA A 89 -22.98 8.25 23.51
C ALA A 89 -24.38 8.89 23.52
N LYS A 90 -25.35 8.31 22.81
CA LYS A 90 -26.75 8.80 22.74
C LYS A 90 -27.69 8.12 23.75
N LYS A 91 -27.22 7.09 24.46
CA LYS A 91 -27.96 6.36 25.50
C LYS A 91 -27.54 6.85 26.87
#